data_AF-A0A940S1A3-F1
#
_entry.id   AF-A0A940S1A3-F1
#
_cell.length_a   1.000
_cell.length_b   1.000
_cell.length_c   1.000
_cell.angle_alpha   90.00
_cell.angle_beta   90.00
_cell.angle_gamma   90.00
#
_symmetry.space_group_name_H-M   'P 1'
#
loop_
_entity.id
_entity.type
_entity.pdbx_description
1 polymer ?
#
loop_
_entity_poly.entity_id
_entity_poly.type
_entity_poly.pdbx_seq_one_letter_code
_entity_poly.pdbx_strand_id
1 'polypeptide(L)'
;MIRDRNPIRRGDDGRIRHIDVPALMQSPDGFARLRSALEELGERLPDREIHDEPPWLIAPETSRDCVLWKVRRGAAALRGFTDWYRTQAPDRRRCFRERYPEPRNWAGFYDSLA
;
A
#
# COMPACT_ATOMS: atom_id res chain seq x y z
N MET A 1 8.01 1.05 35.86
CA MET A 1 8.18 1.81 34.61
C MET A 1 7.42 1.11 33.49
N ILE A 2 6.19 1.52 33.21
CA ILE A 2 5.44 1.00 32.06
C ILE A 2 5.96 1.82 30.87
N ARG A 3 6.73 1.19 29.97
CA ARG A 3 7.07 1.83 28.70
C ARG A 3 5.76 2.03 27.96
N ASP A 4 5.35 3.29 27.80
CA ASP A 4 4.22 3.70 26.97
C ASP A 4 4.53 3.31 25.52
N ARG A 5 4.25 2.04 25.18
CA ARG A 5 4.46 1.51 23.84
C ARG A 5 3.20 1.84 23.07
N ASN A 6 3.16 3.06 22.53
CA ASN A 6 2.07 3.44 21.64
C ASN A 6 1.92 2.37 20.54
N PRO A 7 0.75 1.70 20.43
CA PRO A 7 0.54 0.64 19.45
C PRO A 7 0.63 1.13 17.99
N ILE A 8 0.48 2.43 17.77
CA ILE A 8 0.65 3.07 16.47
C ILE A 8 1.95 3.87 16.52
N ARG A 9 2.98 3.42 15.80
CA ARG A 9 4.27 4.10 15.73
C ARG A 9 4.36 4.96 14.48
N ARG A 10 4.77 6.21 14.68
CA ARG A 10 4.95 7.22 13.64
C ARG A 10 6.44 7.47 13.40
N GLY A 11 6.79 7.84 12.17
CA GLY A 11 8.12 8.34 11.84
C GLY A 11 8.27 9.83 12.19
N ASP A 12 9.46 10.38 11.96
CA ASP A 12 9.77 11.80 12.21
C ASP A 12 8.93 12.75 11.35
N ASP A 13 8.40 12.26 10.24
CA ASP A 13 7.46 12.95 9.36
C ASP A 13 6.00 12.93 9.87
N GLY A 14 5.77 12.41 11.08
CA GLY A 14 4.45 12.28 11.70
C GLY A 14 3.59 11.17 11.10
N ARG A 15 4.05 10.47 10.05
CA ARG A 15 3.27 9.45 9.34
C ARG A 15 3.33 8.11 10.03
N ILE A 16 2.23 7.35 9.98
CA ILE A 16 2.21 5.97 10.48
C ILE A 16 3.22 5.13 9.71
N ARG A 17 4.08 4.43 10.45
CA ARG A 17 5.09 3.49 9.93
C ARG A 17 4.82 2.05 10.37
N HIS A 18 4.22 1.87 11.55
CA HIS A 18 3.93 0.56 12.10
C HIS A 18 2.66 0.57 12.97
N ILE A 19 1.87 -0.48 12.87
CA ILE A 19 0.66 -0.70 13.66
C ILE A 19 0.79 -2.08 14.33
N ASP A 20 0.83 -2.09 15.66
CA ASP A 20 0.77 -3.30 16.48
C ASP A 20 -0.70 -3.67 16.71
N VAL A 21 -1.26 -4.44 15.78
CA VAL A 21 -2.67 -4.85 15.81
C VAL A 21 -3.00 -5.65 17.07
N PRO A 22 -2.20 -6.66 17.51
CA PRO A 22 -2.47 -7.38 18.75
C PRO A 22 -2.56 -6.47 19.97
N ALA A 23 -1.62 -5.52 20.14
CA ALA A 23 -1.66 -4.57 21.24
C ALA A 23 -2.86 -3.62 21.16
N LEU A 24 -3.27 -3.19 19.95
CA LEU A 24 -4.49 -2.41 19.77
C LEU A 24 -5.72 -3.18 20.22
N MET A 25 -5.86 -4.45 19.83
CA MET A 25 -7.06 -5.25 20.15
C MET A 25 -7.23 -5.55 21.64
N GLN A 26 -6.19 -5.34 22.45
CA GLN A 26 -6.27 -5.45 23.92
C GLN A 26 -6.80 -4.16 24.59
N SER A 27 -6.96 -3.06 23.85
CA SER A 27 -7.44 -1.78 24.37
C SER A 27 -8.95 -1.60 24.12
N PRO A 28 -9.70 -0.93 25.02
CA PRO A 28 -11.13 -0.69 24.87
C PRO A 28 -11.50 0.02 23.54
N ASP A 29 -10.71 1.02 23.16
CA ASP A 29 -10.90 1.78 21.91
C ASP A 29 -10.04 1.24 20.75
N GLY A 30 -9.50 0.04 20.90
CA GLY A 30 -8.53 -0.57 19.98
C GLY A 30 -8.98 -0.58 18.53
N PHE A 31 -10.23 -0.97 18.30
CA PHE A 31 -10.82 -1.05 16.98
C PHE A 31 -11.02 0.32 16.34
N ALA A 32 -11.48 1.32 17.11
CA ALA A 32 -11.65 2.68 16.63
C ALA A 32 -10.29 3.30 16.23
N ARG A 33 -9.25 3.07 17.04
CA ARG A 33 -7.87 3.51 16.75
C ARG A 33 -7.28 2.80 15.53
N LEU A 34 -7.53 1.50 15.37
CA LEU A 34 -7.13 0.74 14.19
C LEU A 34 -7.80 1.29 12.93
N ARG A 35 -9.12 1.51 12.97
CA ARG A 35 -9.86 2.07 11.83
C ARG A 35 -9.31 3.43 11.42
N SER A 36 -9.13 4.34 12.38
CA SER A 36 -8.56 5.68 12.12
C SER A 36 -7.15 5.60 11.52
N ALA A 37 -6.31 4.69 12.01
CA ALA A 37 -4.98 4.47 11.47
C ALA A 37 -5.01 3.95 10.01
N LEU A 38 -5.93 3.04 9.69
CA LEU A 38 -6.12 2.53 8.33
C LEU A 38 -6.71 3.59 7.39
N GLU A 39 -7.58 4.46 7.89
CA GLU A 39 -8.10 5.62 7.16
C GLU A 39 -6.99 6.61 6.80
N GLU A 40 -6.16 7.00 7.77
CA GLU A 40 -5.01 7.88 7.55
C GLU A 40 -4.02 7.28 6.54
N LEU A 41 -3.76 5.98 6.63
CA LEU A 41 -2.96 5.30 5.62
C LEU A 41 -3.61 5.46 4.24
N GLY A 42 -4.89 5.13 4.10
CA GLY A 42 -5.61 5.24 2.83
C GLY A 42 -5.59 6.64 2.19
N GLU A 43 -5.52 7.71 2.97
CA GLU A 43 -5.44 9.09 2.48
C GLU A 43 -4.07 9.47 1.89
N ARG A 44 -3.04 8.67 2.11
CA ARG A 44 -1.69 8.89 1.55
C ARG A 44 -1.61 8.70 0.04
N LEU A 45 -2.65 8.16 -0.56
CA LEU A 45 -2.72 7.89 -1.99
C LEU A 45 -3.67 8.88 -2.69
N PRO A 46 -3.34 9.29 -3.93
CA PRO A 46 -4.10 10.29 -4.67
C PRO A 46 -5.55 9.85 -4.90
N ASP A 47 -6.46 10.82 -4.96
CA ASP A 47 -7.90 10.62 -5.24
C ASP A 47 -8.20 10.58 -6.74
N ARG A 48 -7.32 9.96 -7.54
CA ARG A 48 -7.58 9.73 -8.96
C ARG A 48 -7.47 8.24 -9.25
N GLU A 49 -8.35 7.76 -10.11
CA GLU A 49 -8.29 6.43 -10.69
C GLU A 49 -7.05 6.35 -11.60
N ILE A 50 -5.91 5.98 -11.01
CA ILE A 50 -4.66 5.73 -11.75
C ILE A 50 -4.64 4.25 -12.10
N HIS A 51 -4.92 3.94 -13.36
CA HIS A 51 -4.98 2.56 -13.84
C HIS A 51 -3.73 2.13 -14.61
N ASP A 52 -2.93 3.07 -15.11
CA ASP A 52 -1.79 2.84 -16.01
C ASP A 52 -0.43 3.22 -15.41
N GLU A 53 -0.38 3.61 -14.14
CA GLU A 53 0.89 3.80 -13.41
C GLU A 53 1.10 2.66 -12.41
N PRO A 54 2.29 2.06 -12.38
CA PRO A 54 2.58 1.00 -11.43
C PRO A 54 2.62 1.54 -10.00
N PRO A 55 2.32 0.69 -9.00
CA PRO A 55 2.17 1.11 -7.60
C PRO A 55 3.41 1.80 -7.00
N TRP A 56 4.61 1.42 -7.43
CA TRP A 56 5.86 2.03 -6.98
C TRP A 56 6.13 3.42 -7.56
N LEU A 57 5.40 3.87 -8.59
CA LEU A 57 5.42 5.29 -8.97
C LEU A 57 4.47 6.12 -8.10
N ILE A 58 3.35 5.51 -7.69
CA ILE A 58 2.35 6.17 -6.83
C ILE A 58 2.89 6.33 -5.40
N ALA A 59 3.55 5.31 -4.85
CA ALA A 59 4.20 5.38 -3.54
C ALA A 59 5.54 4.62 -3.52
N PRO A 60 6.65 5.26 -3.97
CA PRO A 60 7.96 4.62 -4.12
C PRO A 60 8.53 4.00 -2.84
N GLU A 61 8.30 4.66 -1.71
CA GLU A 61 8.76 4.24 -0.39
C GLU A 61 7.95 3.09 0.21
N THR A 62 6.84 2.71 -0.42
CA THR A 62 5.92 1.71 0.11
C THR A 62 6.18 0.36 -0.53
N SER A 63 6.61 -0.62 0.28
CA SER A 63 6.74 -2.00 -0.15
C SER A 63 5.40 -2.63 -0.55
N ARG A 64 5.44 -3.59 -1.47
CA ARG A 64 4.30 -4.40 -1.94
C ARG A 64 3.44 -4.97 -0.80
N ASP A 65 4.05 -5.42 0.29
CA ASP A 65 3.34 -6.10 1.39
C ASP A 65 2.67 -5.14 2.38
N CYS A 66 2.87 -3.83 2.20
CA CYS A 66 2.33 -2.83 3.10
C CYS A 66 0.80 -2.85 3.14
N VAL A 67 0.24 -2.76 4.34
CA VAL A 67 -1.21 -2.70 4.56
C VAL A 67 -1.88 -1.52 3.84
N LEU A 68 -1.12 -0.45 3.53
CA LEU A 68 -1.59 0.68 2.72
C LEU A 68 -2.27 0.23 1.43
N TRP A 69 -1.70 -0.78 0.77
CA TRP A 69 -2.20 -1.32 -0.49
C TRP A 69 -3.44 -2.19 -0.36
N LYS A 70 -3.79 -2.58 0.87
CA LYS A 70 -4.95 -3.44 1.16
C LYS A 70 -6.16 -2.63 1.64
N VAL A 71 -6.04 -1.31 1.76
CA VAL A 71 -7.10 -0.45 2.30
C VAL A 71 -7.50 0.66 1.32
N ARG A 72 -8.80 0.98 1.31
CA ARG A 72 -9.42 2.11 0.59
C ARG A 72 -8.77 2.38 -0.79
N ARG A 73 -8.01 3.48 -0.88
CA ARG A 73 -7.39 3.97 -2.13
C ARG A 73 -6.25 3.09 -2.62
N GLY A 74 -5.49 2.47 -1.72
CA GLY A 74 -4.43 1.54 -2.11
C GLY A 74 -4.98 0.28 -2.74
N ALA A 75 -6.07 -0.24 -2.15
CA ALA A 75 -6.79 -1.37 -2.74
C ALA A 75 -7.39 -1.00 -4.11
N ALA A 76 -7.99 0.19 -4.24
CA ALA A 76 -8.55 0.68 -5.50
C ALA A 76 -7.46 0.86 -6.57
N ALA A 77 -6.33 1.48 -6.24
CA ALA A 77 -5.22 1.68 -7.16
C ALA A 77 -4.59 0.35 -7.61
N LEU A 78 -4.31 -0.58 -6.69
CA LEU A 78 -3.79 -1.90 -7.05
C LEU A 78 -4.75 -2.68 -7.93
N ARG A 79 -6.04 -2.68 -7.59
CA ARG A 79 -7.05 -3.37 -8.37
C ARG A 79 -7.17 -2.76 -9.76
N GLY A 80 -7.26 -1.42 -9.84
CA GLY A 80 -7.33 -0.67 -11.08
C GLY A 80 -6.15 -0.95 -12.00
N PHE A 81 -4.93 -0.89 -11.46
CA PHE A 81 -3.72 -1.24 -12.19
C PHE A 81 -3.73 -2.70 -12.66
N THR A 82 -4.07 -3.63 -11.76
CA THR A 82 -4.09 -5.07 -12.07
C THR A 82 -5.08 -5.40 -13.19
N ASP A 83 -6.29 -4.87 -13.10
CA ASP A 83 -7.35 -5.06 -14.09
C ASP A 83 -6.89 -4.49 -15.45
N TRP A 84 -6.41 -3.25 -15.47
CA TRP A 84 -5.87 -2.62 -16.68
C TRP A 84 -4.69 -3.40 -17.28
N TYR A 85 -3.72 -3.81 -16.45
CA TYR A 85 -2.53 -4.51 -16.92
C TYR A 85 -2.88 -5.85 -17.56
N ARG A 86 -3.87 -6.55 -17.00
CA ARG A 86 -4.39 -7.81 -17.54
C ARG A 86 -5.18 -7.66 -18.84
N THR A 87 -5.74 -6.49 -19.14
CA THR A 87 -6.36 -6.28 -20.47
C THR A 87 -5.34 -5.97 -21.58
N GLN A 88 -4.08 -5.68 -21.23
CA GLN A 88 -3.05 -5.37 -22.22
C GLN A 88 -2.56 -6.62 -22.96
N ALA A 89 -2.26 -6.47 -24.25
CA ALA A 89 -1.64 -7.52 -25.06
C ALA A 89 -0.23 -7.89 -24.55
N PRO A 90 0.27 -9.11 -24.79
CA PRO A 90 1.59 -9.56 -24.31
C PRO A 90 2.74 -8.62 -24.67
N ASP A 91 2.79 -8.11 -25.91
CA ASP A 91 3.84 -7.18 -26.35
C ASP A 91 3.75 -5.82 -25.62
N ARG A 92 2.52 -5.33 -25.41
CA ARG A 92 2.27 -4.10 -24.64
C ARG A 92 2.71 -4.27 -23.18
N ARG A 93 2.41 -5.43 -22.57
CA ARG A 93 2.87 -5.77 -21.22
C ARG A 93 4.40 -5.79 -21.14
N ARG A 94 5.06 -6.40 -22.13
CA ARG A 94 6.54 -6.43 -22.21
C ARG A 94 7.13 -5.03 -22.30
N CYS A 95 6.69 -4.22 -23.25
CA CYS A 95 7.17 -2.83 -23.40
C CYS A 95 6.92 -2.02 -22.13
N PHE A 96 5.80 -2.25 -21.44
CA PHE A 96 5.49 -1.59 -20.18
C PHE A 96 6.46 -2.01 -19.05
N ARG A 97 6.77 -3.30 -18.91
CA ARG A 97 7.76 -3.81 -17.94
C ARG A 97 9.15 -3.22 -18.17
N GLU A 98 9.54 -3.06 -19.44
CA GLU A 98 10.83 -2.46 -19.81
C GLU A 98 10.87 -0.96 -19.47
N ARG A 99 9.76 -0.23 -19.70
CA ARG A 99 9.64 1.19 -19.37
C ARG A 99 9.56 1.46 -17.87
N TYR A 100 8.89 0.58 -17.13
CA TYR A 100 8.67 0.70 -15.70
C TYR A 100 9.09 -0.60 -15.00
N PRO A 101 10.41 -0.79 -14.77
CA PRO A 101 10.91 -1.98 -14.11
C PRO A 101 10.50 -2.02 -12.63
N GLU A 102 10.37 -3.24 -12.10
CA GLU A 102 10.09 -3.45 -10.69
C GLU A 102 11.28 -3.04 -9.83
N PRO A 103 11.10 -2.20 -8.80
CA PRO A 103 12.11 -2.02 -7.78
C PRO A 103 12.18 -3.26 -6.87
N ARG A 104 13.29 -3.40 -6.12
CA ARG A 104 13.56 -4.57 -5.26
C ARG A 104 12.43 -4.92 -4.30
N ASN A 105 11.76 -3.92 -3.72
CA ASN A 105 10.64 -4.07 -2.79
C ASN A 105 9.30 -4.46 -3.46
N TRP A 106 9.29 -4.63 -4.78
CA TRP A 106 8.18 -5.04 -5.62
C TRP A 106 8.49 -6.25 -6.51
N ALA A 107 9.64 -6.91 -6.29
CA ALA A 107 10.08 -8.02 -7.11
C ALA A 107 9.01 -9.13 -7.24
N GLY A 108 8.84 -9.64 -8.46
CA GLY A 108 7.86 -10.67 -8.82
C GLY A 108 6.42 -10.15 -8.84
N PHE A 109 6.19 -8.84 -8.95
CA PHE A 109 4.84 -8.29 -8.99
C PHE A 109 4.15 -8.57 -10.32
N TYR A 110 4.73 -8.16 -11.45
CA TYR A 110 4.21 -8.40 -12.78
C TYR A 110 4.02 -9.89 -13.07
N ASP A 111 4.90 -10.75 -12.58
CA ASP A 111 4.78 -12.20 -12.76
C ASP A 111 3.60 -12.77 -11.96
N SER A 112 3.24 -12.16 -10.82
CA SER A 112 2.02 -12.52 -10.11
C SER A 112 0.73 -12.04 -10.77
N LEU A 113 0.82 -11.16 -11.78
CA LEU A 113 -0.33 -10.67 -12.55
C LEU A 113 -0.56 -11.47 -13.85
N ALA A 114 0.42 -12.27 -14.27
CA ALA A 114 0.47 -13.00 -15.54
C ALA A 114 -0.58 -14.12 -15.62
#